data_AF-A0A815TCH5-F1
#
_entry.id   AF-A0A815TCH5-F1
#
_cell.length_a   1.000
_cell.length_b   1.000
_cell.length_c   1.000
_cell.angle_alpha   90.00
_cell.angle_beta   90.00
_cell.angle_gamma   90.00
#
_symmetry.space_group_name_H-M   'P 1'
#
loop_
_entity.id
_entity.type
_entity.pdbx_description
1 polymer ?
#
loop_
_entity_poly.entity_id
_entity_poly.type
_entity_poly.pdbx_seq_one_letter_code
_entity_poly.pdbx_strand_id
1 'polypeptide(L)'
;MNRLRRALSIIMEKHSILRTSLKYDREERCLKQQIQPLVEESPNYSFQFSKISTKDELEKILLDEETNCDLFCLSKGLVFRCHLIHFYFTSDRINNDNADNGDLLKKGDLILLNFHHVAFDGSSAEFFLSELHKAYVNERLERATLQYIDYAQYEREMPMDKAREYWKQSLDGYEDPLQLPYDHTLSLSTVRSGSGGSIRFELDKDIVESILNISTTTSATLFQLLLTNYYLFLFKLTKRTDLCVGSVNANRFRSELQSLVGTTTFI
;
A
#
# COMPACT_ATOMS: atom_id res chain seq x y z
N MET A 1 7.39 -23.11 -7.19
CA MET A 1 8.29 -22.07 -6.63
C MET A 1 8.98 -21.22 -7.69
N ASN A 2 9.62 -21.82 -8.69
CA ASN A 2 10.33 -21.05 -9.73
C ASN A 2 9.38 -20.21 -10.60
N ARG A 3 8.15 -20.68 -10.84
CA ARG A 3 7.13 -19.95 -11.57
C ARG A 3 6.72 -18.63 -10.91
N LEU A 4 6.45 -18.63 -9.59
CA LEU A 4 6.11 -17.40 -8.87
C LEU A 4 7.28 -16.40 -8.89
N ARG A 5 8.50 -16.87 -8.61
CA ARG A 5 9.70 -16.03 -8.68
C ARG A 5 9.89 -15.41 -10.06
N ARG A 6 9.74 -16.20 -11.13
CA ARG A 6 9.81 -15.72 -12.51
C ARG A 6 8.71 -14.70 -12.81
N ALA A 7 7.48 -14.95 -12.36
CA ALA A 7 6.37 -14.01 -12.54
C ALA A 7 6.68 -12.66 -11.86
N LEU A 8 7.19 -12.69 -10.62
CA LEU A 8 7.63 -11.48 -9.91
C LEU A 8 8.77 -10.76 -10.64
N SER A 9 9.75 -11.48 -11.18
CA SER A 9 10.82 -10.88 -11.97
C SER A 9 10.29 -10.15 -13.22
N ILE A 10 9.31 -10.74 -13.92
CA ILE A 10 8.65 -10.09 -15.08
C ILE A 10 7.95 -8.79 -14.65
N ILE A 11 7.27 -8.80 -13.51
CA ILE A 11 6.59 -7.61 -12.97
C ILE A 11 7.58 -6.51 -12.61
N MET A 12 8.71 -6.86 -12.01
CA MET A 12 9.76 -5.89 -11.67
C MET A 12 10.52 -5.35 -12.88
N GLU A 13 10.64 -6.13 -13.94
CA GLU A 13 11.16 -5.65 -15.22
C GLU A 13 10.23 -4.58 -15.79
N LYS A 14 8.92 -4.88 -15.79
CA LYS A 14 7.89 -3.98 -16.30
C LYS A 14 7.75 -2.69 -15.49
N HIS A 15 7.80 -2.77 -14.16
CA HIS A 15 7.57 -1.62 -13.25
C HIS A 15 8.84 -1.20 -12.55
N SER A 16 9.49 -0.15 -13.05
CA SER A 16 10.79 0.28 -12.54
C SER A 16 10.74 0.79 -11.09
N ILE A 17 9.57 1.25 -10.61
CA ILE A 17 9.40 1.75 -9.25
C ILE A 17 9.72 0.69 -8.19
N LEU A 18 9.44 -0.58 -8.47
CA LEU A 18 9.70 -1.71 -7.57
C LEU A 18 11.18 -2.05 -7.42
N ARG A 19 12.04 -1.39 -8.20
CA ARG A 19 13.51 -1.48 -8.16
C ARG A 19 14.15 -0.10 -8.12
N THR A 20 13.42 0.90 -7.64
CA THR A 20 13.91 2.28 -7.54
C THR A 20 14.44 2.54 -6.15
N SER A 21 15.70 2.96 -6.08
CA SER A 21 16.33 3.44 -4.86
C SER A 21 16.14 4.95 -4.69
N LEU A 22 16.08 5.41 -3.44
CA LEU A 22 16.06 6.82 -3.07
C LEU A 22 17.42 7.21 -2.50
N LYS A 23 18.07 8.17 -3.15
CA LYS A 23 19.36 8.70 -2.72
C LYS A 23 19.26 10.19 -2.46
N TYR A 24 19.78 10.62 -1.32
CA TYR A 24 19.88 12.03 -1.02
C TYR A 24 21.11 12.61 -1.70
N ASP A 25 20.87 13.53 -2.64
CA ASP A 25 21.91 14.34 -3.25
C ASP A 25 22.23 15.51 -2.33
N ARG A 26 23.46 15.55 -1.81
CA ARG A 26 23.91 16.59 -0.88
C ARG A 26 24.17 17.92 -1.57
N GLU A 27 24.55 17.91 -2.84
CA GLU A 27 24.88 19.11 -3.60
C GLU A 27 23.59 19.85 -3.98
N GLU A 28 22.62 19.12 -4.52
CA GLU A 28 21.31 19.69 -4.88
C GLU A 28 20.31 19.74 -3.71
N ARG A 29 20.69 19.19 -2.55
CA ARG A 29 19.88 19.09 -1.33
C ARG A 29 18.50 18.46 -1.56
N CYS A 30 18.42 17.49 -2.46
CA CYS A 30 17.17 16.86 -2.88
C CYS A 30 17.25 15.33 -2.85
N LEU A 31 16.10 14.66 -2.71
CA LEU A 31 16.02 13.21 -2.92
C LEU A 31 15.88 12.92 -4.40
N LYS A 32 16.76 12.05 -4.92
CA LYS A 32 16.74 11.56 -6.30
C LYS A 32 16.31 10.09 -6.33
N GLN A 33 15.48 9.77 -7.32
CA GLN A 33 15.12 8.41 -7.67
C GLN A 33 16.19 7.84 -8.60
N GLN A 34 16.73 6.67 -8.28
CA GLN A 34 17.65 5.94 -9.15
C GLN A 34 17.11 4.53 -9.38
N ILE A 35 16.74 4.26 -10.64
CA ILE A 35 16.28 2.94 -11.09
C ILE A 35 17.47 1.99 -11.11
N GLN A 36 17.37 0.90 -10.36
CA GLN A 36 18.41 -0.13 -10.31
C GLN A 36 18.24 -1.13 -11.49
N PRO A 37 19.33 -1.63 -12.06
CA PRO A 37 19.26 -2.71 -13.05
C PRO A 37 18.74 -3.99 -12.40
N LEU A 38 18.19 -4.89 -13.22
CA LEU A 38 17.89 -6.26 -12.79
C LEU A 38 19.17 -7.08 -12.87
N VAL A 39 19.61 -7.62 -11.73
CA VAL A 39 20.74 -8.54 -11.64
C VAL A 39 20.20 -9.86 -11.11
N GLU A 40 20.36 -10.96 -11.86
CA GLU A 40 19.81 -12.27 -11.49
C GLU A 40 20.33 -12.77 -10.14
N GLU A 41 21.56 -12.41 -9.77
CA GLU A 41 22.23 -12.80 -8.52
C GLU A 41 21.83 -11.96 -7.31
N SER A 42 21.17 -10.82 -7.51
CA SER A 42 20.73 -9.91 -6.44
C SER A 42 19.47 -9.17 -6.89
N PRO A 43 18.33 -9.88 -6.94
CA PRO A 43 17.07 -9.23 -7.26
C PRO A 43 16.81 -8.11 -6.26
N ASN A 44 16.33 -6.95 -6.73
CA ASN A 44 16.02 -5.79 -5.87
C ASN A 44 14.74 -6.02 -5.02
N TYR A 45 14.46 -7.26 -4.66
CA TYR A 45 13.39 -7.68 -3.76
C TYR A 45 13.83 -8.91 -2.96
N SER A 46 13.30 -9.05 -1.75
CA SER A 46 13.50 -10.23 -0.94
C SER A 46 12.46 -11.30 -1.28
N PHE A 47 12.91 -12.54 -1.51
CA PHE A 47 12.02 -13.70 -1.61
C PHE A 47 12.34 -14.71 -0.52
N GLN A 48 11.41 -14.90 0.42
CA GLN A 48 11.52 -15.91 1.47
C GLN A 48 10.54 -17.06 1.27
N PHE A 49 10.91 -18.20 1.83
CA PHE A 49 10.07 -19.39 1.82
C PHE A 49 10.13 -20.09 3.16
N SER A 50 8.96 -20.32 3.73
CA SER A 50 8.82 -21.07 4.97
C SER A 50 7.87 -22.23 4.79
N LYS A 51 8.23 -23.37 5.37
CA LYS A 51 7.32 -24.49 5.58
C LYS A 51 6.87 -24.43 7.02
N ILE A 52 5.56 -24.44 7.25
CA ILE A 52 4.98 -24.39 8.59
C ILE A 52 4.01 -25.54 8.81
N SER A 53 3.84 -25.91 10.07
CA SER A 53 2.94 -26.99 10.49
C SER A 53 1.83 -26.50 11.42
N THR A 54 1.97 -25.30 12.00
CA THR A 54 1.02 -24.74 12.98
C THR A 54 0.60 -23.31 12.61
N LYS A 55 -0.51 -22.85 13.21
CA LYS A 55 -0.96 -21.45 13.08
C LYS A 55 -0.07 -20.49 13.86
N ASP A 56 0.45 -20.90 15.01
CA ASP A 56 1.34 -20.07 15.83
C ASP A 56 2.63 -19.70 15.07
N GLU A 57 3.14 -20.62 14.23
CA GLU A 57 4.25 -20.33 13.32
C GLU A 57 3.89 -19.28 12.27
N LEU A 58 2.65 -19.31 11.75
CA LEU A 58 2.15 -18.28 10.83
C LEU A 58 2.06 -16.93 11.53
N GLU A 59 1.46 -16.85 12.72
CA GLU A 59 1.34 -15.61 13.48
C GLU A 59 2.69 -14.98 13.79
N LYS A 60 3.70 -15.80 14.12
CA LYS A 60 5.07 -15.32 14.31
C LYS A 60 5.67 -14.71 13.04
N ILE A 61 5.43 -15.32 11.88
CA ILE A 61 5.89 -14.78 10.59
C ILE A 61 5.18 -13.45 10.28
N LEU A 62 3.86 -13.38 10.49
CA LEU A 62 3.10 -12.15 10.28
C LEU A 62 3.60 -11.01 11.17
N LEU A 63 3.87 -11.31 12.45
CA LEU A 63 4.38 -10.32 13.40
C LEU A 63 5.78 -9.84 13.02
N ASP A 64 6.67 -10.73 12.56
CA ASP A 64 7.99 -10.33 12.05
C ASP A 64 7.87 -9.41 10.83
N GLU A 65 7.00 -9.76 9.87
CA GLU A 65 6.76 -8.93 8.67
C GLU A 65 6.16 -7.55 8.99
N GLU A 66 5.41 -7.42 10.09
CA GLU A 66 4.81 -6.16 10.53
C GLU A 66 5.77 -5.28 11.34
N THR A 67 6.62 -5.90 12.16
CA THR A 67 7.44 -5.17 13.16
C THR A 67 8.90 -4.99 12.79
N ASN A 68 9.40 -5.74 11.79
CA ASN A 68 10.79 -5.69 11.40
C ASN A 68 11.09 -4.45 10.53
N CYS A 69 11.73 -3.45 11.14
CA CYS A 69 12.12 -2.20 10.48
C CYS A 69 13.21 -2.38 9.39
N ASP A 70 13.94 -3.49 9.40
CA ASP A 70 15.06 -3.74 8.47
C ASP A 70 14.62 -4.43 7.18
N LEU A 71 13.32 -4.70 7.01
CA LEU A 71 12.79 -5.36 5.81
C LEU A 71 13.00 -4.56 4.53
N PHE A 72 13.06 -3.23 4.63
CA PHE A 72 13.20 -2.33 3.50
C PHE A 72 14.44 -1.48 3.62
N CYS A 73 15.13 -1.29 2.49
CA CYS A 73 16.29 -0.42 2.39
C CYS A 73 16.15 0.46 1.16
N LEU A 74 15.56 1.64 1.35
CA LEU A 74 15.23 2.56 0.27
C LEU A 74 16.46 3.02 -0.51
N SER A 75 17.60 3.18 0.15
CA SER A 75 18.86 3.56 -0.51
C SER A 75 19.42 2.50 -1.45
N LYS A 76 19.00 1.24 -1.29
CA LYS A 76 19.34 0.10 -2.15
C LYS A 76 18.22 -0.28 -3.13
N GLY A 77 17.04 0.36 -3.03
CA GLY A 77 15.88 0.03 -3.85
C GLY A 77 15.17 -1.26 -3.45
N LEU A 78 15.41 -1.74 -2.21
CA LEU A 78 14.67 -2.84 -1.61
C LEU A 78 13.35 -2.30 -1.06
N VAL A 79 12.34 -2.24 -1.92
CA VAL A 79 11.00 -1.68 -1.63
C VAL A 79 9.88 -2.71 -1.71
N PHE A 80 10.20 -3.94 -2.09
CA PHE A 80 9.26 -5.04 -2.27
C PHE A 80 9.83 -6.33 -1.66
N ARG A 81 8.95 -7.13 -1.06
CA ARG A 81 9.26 -8.43 -0.50
C ARG A 81 8.10 -9.40 -0.72
N CYS A 82 8.46 -10.66 -1.00
CA CYS A 82 7.53 -11.77 -1.12
C CYS A 82 7.93 -12.88 -0.14
N HIS A 83 7.00 -13.36 0.68
CA HIS A 83 7.18 -14.53 1.53
C HIS A 83 6.14 -15.57 1.18
N LEU A 84 6.61 -16.69 0.62
CA LEU A 84 5.76 -17.85 0.33
C LEU A 84 5.75 -18.79 1.55
N ILE A 85 4.56 -19.10 2.05
CA ILE A 85 4.37 -19.99 3.19
C ILE A 85 3.60 -21.23 2.74
N HIS A 86 4.17 -22.40 2.99
CA HIS A 86 3.57 -23.68 2.69
C HIS A 86 3.20 -24.42 3.98
N PHE A 87 1.92 -24.75 4.14
CA PHE A 87 1.48 -25.66 5.19
C PHE A 87 1.80 -27.10 4.78
N TYR A 88 2.52 -27.82 5.64
CA TYR A 88 2.71 -29.26 5.48
C TYR A 88 2.07 -29.98 6.67
N PHE A 89 1.19 -30.94 6.38
CA PHE A 89 0.64 -31.80 7.42
C PHE A 89 1.47 -33.07 7.53
N THR A 90 1.61 -33.63 8.72
CA THR A 90 2.41 -34.85 8.97
C THR A 90 1.93 -36.07 8.17
N SER A 91 0.69 -36.07 7.69
CA SER A 91 0.13 -37.09 6.78
C SER A 91 0.68 -37.03 5.35
N ASP A 92 1.26 -35.89 4.92
CA ASP A 92 1.81 -35.71 3.57
C ASP A 92 3.15 -36.46 3.36
N ARG A 93 3.66 -37.16 4.39
CA ARG A 93 4.82 -38.05 4.27
C ARG A 93 4.56 -39.32 3.46
N ILE A 94 3.30 -39.69 3.20
CA ILE A 94 2.94 -40.99 2.60
C ILE A 94 2.66 -40.90 1.09
N ASN A 95 2.27 -39.75 0.55
CA ASN A 95 2.01 -39.62 -0.88
C ASN A 95 3.23 -39.05 -1.61
N ASN A 96 4.04 -39.97 -2.09
CA ASN A 96 5.14 -39.73 -3.01
C ASN A 96 4.57 -39.43 -4.41
N ASP A 97 4.00 -38.25 -4.61
CA ASP A 97 3.53 -37.80 -5.92
C ASP A 97 4.72 -37.29 -6.75
N ASN A 98 5.36 -38.22 -7.45
CA ASN A 98 6.39 -38.02 -8.49
C ASN A 98 5.87 -37.30 -9.76
N ALA A 99 4.92 -36.38 -9.64
CA ALA A 99 4.37 -35.58 -10.74
C ALA A 99 4.34 -34.06 -10.47
N ASP A 100 4.63 -33.62 -9.24
CA ASP A 100 4.68 -32.20 -8.91
C ASP A 100 6.14 -31.73 -8.91
N ASN A 101 6.57 -31.10 -10.00
CA ASN A 101 7.93 -30.53 -10.15
C ASN A 101 8.22 -29.38 -9.15
N GLY A 102 7.38 -29.19 -8.12
CA GLY A 102 7.51 -28.13 -7.11
C GLY A 102 7.41 -26.73 -7.70
N ASP A 103 6.94 -26.60 -8.95
CA ASP A 103 6.93 -25.34 -9.69
C ASP A 103 5.65 -24.54 -9.46
N LEU A 104 4.53 -25.22 -9.18
CA LEU A 104 3.24 -24.61 -8.91
C LEU A 104 3.02 -24.36 -7.41
N LEU A 105 2.19 -23.36 -7.12
CA LEU A 105 1.58 -23.12 -5.82
C LEU A 105 0.53 -24.19 -5.53
N LYS A 106 0.49 -24.63 -4.28
CA LYS A 106 -0.47 -25.62 -3.79
C LYS A 106 -1.68 -24.94 -3.17
N LYS A 107 -2.80 -25.64 -3.15
CA LYS A 107 -4.00 -25.15 -2.45
C LYS A 107 -3.67 -25.06 -0.95
N GLY A 108 -3.89 -23.88 -0.37
CA GLY A 108 -3.55 -23.60 1.03
C GLY A 108 -2.20 -22.92 1.23
N ASP A 109 -1.38 -22.76 0.18
CA ASP A 109 -0.22 -21.88 0.24
C ASP A 109 -0.66 -20.43 0.47
N LEU A 110 0.09 -19.72 1.31
CA LEU A 110 -0.11 -18.30 1.56
C LEU A 110 1.04 -17.52 0.91
N ILE A 111 0.69 -16.42 0.24
CA ILE A 111 1.67 -15.49 -0.31
C ILE A 111 1.51 -14.17 0.44
N LEU A 112 2.57 -13.77 1.11
CA LEU A 112 2.68 -12.46 1.72
C LEU A 112 3.46 -11.56 0.80
N LEU A 113 2.85 -10.45 0.42
CA LEU A 113 3.46 -9.43 -0.41
C LEU A 113 3.53 -8.15 0.43
N ASN A 114 4.75 -7.71 0.73
CA ASN A 114 4.99 -6.54 1.53
C ASN A 114 5.67 -5.47 0.67
N PHE A 115 5.15 -4.25 0.72
CA PHE A 115 5.61 -3.13 -0.08
C PHE A 115 5.87 -1.94 0.82
N HIS A 116 6.99 -1.25 0.59
CA HIS A 116 7.16 0.07 1.15
C HIS A 116 6.23 1.05 0.44
N HIS A 117 5.42 1.80 1.18
CA HIS A 117 4.40 2.73 0.65
C HIS A 117 4.97 3.90 -0.18
N VAL A 118 6.29 3.95 -0.39
CA VAL A 118 6.95 4.93 -1.27
C VAL A 118 6.93 4.50 -2.74
N ALA A 119 6.75 3.19 -2.98
CA ALA A 119 6.76 2.58 -4.29
C ALA A 119 5.41 1.94 -4.66
N PHE A 120 4.43 1.97 -3.76
CA PHE A 120 3.18 1.24 -3.88
C PHE A 120 2.07 1.90 -3.06
N ASP A 121 0.85 1.91 -3.60
CA ASP A 121 -0.36 2.39 -2.94
C ASP A 121 -1.53 1.41 -3.13
N GLY A 122 -2.68 1.70 -2.50
CA GLY A 122 -3.86 0.85 -2.60
C GLY A 122 -4.35 0.67 -4.05
N SER A 123 -4.24 1.69 -4.90
CA SER A 123 -4.61 1.60 -6.31
C SER A 123 -3.67 0.72 -7.13
N SER A 124 -2.39 0.65 -6.74
CA SER A 124 -1.41 -0.26 -7.36
C SER A 124 -1.71 -1.73 -7.10
N ALA A 125 -2.39 -2.05 -5.99
CA ALA A 125 -2.66 -3.42 -5.54
C ALA A 125 -3.45 -4.25 -6.58
N GLU A 126 -4.57 -3.72 -7.06
CA GLU A 126 -5.44 -4.41 -8.01
C GLU A 126 -4.70 -4.71 -9.32
N PHE A 127 -3.98 -3.71 -9.84
CA PHE A 127 -3.23 -3.84 -11.08
C PHE A 127 -2.08 -4.83 -10.93
N PHE A 128 -1.28 -4.70 -9.87
CA PHE A 128 -0.17 -5.61 -9.58
C PHE A 128 -0.64 -7.07 -9.50
N LEU A 129 -1.72 -7.35 -8.78
CA LEU A 129 -2.25 -8.71 -8.63
C LEU A 129 -2.75 -9.29 -9.95
N SER A 130 -3.44 -8.48 -10.76
CA SER A 130 -3.90 -8.87 -12.09
C SER A 130 -2.73 -9.26 -13.00
N GLU A 131 -1.67 -8.46 -13.01
CA GLU A 131 -0.48 -8.74 -13.82
C GLU A 131 0.34 -9.90 -13.29
N LEU A 132 0.47 -10.03 -11.97
CA LEU A 132 1.14 -11.15 -11.34
C LEU A 132 0.46 -12.46 -11.73
N HIS A 133 -0.88 -12.50 -11.72
CA HIS A 133 -1.64 -13.65 -12.18
C HIS A 133 -1.32 -13.99 -13.64
N LYS A 134 -1.39 -13.02 -14.55
CA LYS A 134 -1.07 -13.20 -15.98
C LYS A 134 0.35 -13.74 -16.18
N ALA A 135 1.34 -13.11 -15.54
CA ALA A 135 2.73 -13.54 -15.60
C ALA A 135 2.93 -14.96 -15.04
N TYR A 136 2.21 -15.30 -13.97
CA TYR A 136 2.24 -16.64 -13.36
C TYR A 136 1.72 -17.72 -14.32
N VAL A 137 0.67 -17.45 -15.10
CA VAL A 137 0.14 -18.39 -16.10
C VAL A 137 0.88 -18.33 -17.45
N ASN A 138 1.96 -17.57 -17.56
CA ASN A 138 2.75 -17.32 -18.79
C ASN A 138 2.05 -16.50 -19.87
N GLU A 139 1.04 -15.72 -19.51
CA GLU A 139 0.50 -14.73 -20.43
C GLU A 139 1.49 -13.57 -20.61
N ARG A 140 1.53 -13.04 -21.83
CA ARG A 140 2.38 -11.89 -22.16
C ARG A 140 1.77 -10.63 -21.56
N LEU A 141 2.56 -9.92 -20.76
CA LEU A 141 2.21 -8.59 -20.30
C LEU A 141 2.46 -7.56 -21.41
N GLU A 142 1.53 -6.62 -21.58
CA GLU A 142 1.77 -5.44 -22.41
C GLU A 142 2.89 -4.59 -21.82
N ARG A 143 3.55 -3.78 -22.65
CA ARG A 143 4.55 -2.84 -22.13
C ARG A 143 3.84 -1.72 -21.38
N ALA A 144 4.42 -1.29 -20.25
CA ALA A 144 3.94 -0.10 -19.57
C ALA A 144 4.15 1.12 -20.48
N THR A 145 3.09 1.89 -20.71
CA THR A 145 3.11 3.12 -21.50
C THR A 145 3.69 4.30 -20.73
N LEU A 146 3.60 4.25 -19.40
CA LEU A 146 4.14 5.22 -18.46
C LEU A 146 4.85 4.51 -17.31
N GLN A 147 5.95 5.08 -16.86
CA GLN A 147 6.64 4.70 -15.63
C GLN A 147 6.40 5.75 -14.55
N TYR A 148 6.62 5.37 -13.29
CA TYR A 148 6.42 6.30 -12.16
C TYR A 148 7.33 7.53 -12.24
N ILE A 149 8.52 7.39 -12.84
CA ILE A 149 9.44 8.51 -13.05
C ILE A 149 8.85 9.59 -13.96
N ASP A 150 8.06 9.19 -14.97
CA ASP A 150 7.39 10.11 -15.88
C ASP A 150 6.30 10.89 -15.12
N TYR A 151 5.54 10.19 -14.28
CA TYR A 151 4.55 10.81 -13.40
C TYR A 151 5.20 11.78 -12.40
N ALA A 152 6.29 11.38 -11.75
CA ALA A 152 6.99 12.23 -10.77
C ALA A 152 7.59 13.49 -11.40
N GLN A 153 8.11 13.38 -12.64
CA GLN A 153 8.57 14.55 -13.39
C GLN A 153 7.40 15.47 -13.76
N TYR A 154 6.32 14.91 -14.29
CA TYR A 154 5.10 15.66 -14.62
C TYR A 154 4.56 16.42 -13.40
N GLU A 155 4.48 15.77 -12.24
CA GLU A 155 4.00 16.38 -11.00
C GLU A 155 4.91 17.53 -10.56
N ARG A 156 6.24 17.36 -10.66
CA ARG A 156 7.21 18.40 -10.32
C ARG A 156 7.06 19.66 -11.18
N GLU A 157 6.66 19.50 -12.44
CA GLU A 157 6.46 20.59 -13.40
C GLU A 157 5.05 21.20 -13.30
N MET A 158 4.13 20.59 -12.55
CA MET A 158 2.75 21.06 -12.47
C MET A 158 2.66 22.42 -11.75
N PRO A 159 1.94 23.41 -12.31
CA PRO A 159 1.79 24.72 -11.68
C PRO A 159 0.92 24.61 -10.43
N MET A 160 1.52 24.84 -9.26
CA MET A 160 0.86 24.69 -7.95
C MET A 160 0.40 25.99 -7.31
N ASP A 161 0.63 27.16 -7.92
CA ASP A 161 0.39 28.44 -7.25
C ASP A 161 -1.06 28.65 -6.85
N LYS A 162 -2.02 28.30 -7.73
CA LYS A 162 -3.45 28.37 -7.39
C LYS A 162 -3.84 27.41 -6.27
N ALA A 163 -3.30 26.18 -6.28
CA ALA A 163 -3.57 25.19 -5.25
C ALA A 163 -2.97 25.63 -3.90
N ARG A 164 -1.74 26.18 -3.91
CA ARG A 164 -1.08 26.72 -2.72
C ARG A 164 -1.87 27.89 -2.14
N GLU A 165 -2.33 28.80 -2.97
CA GLU A 165 -3.14 29.94 -2.52
C GLU A 165 -4.47 29.48 -1.92
N TYR A 166 -5.15 28.56 -2.58
CA TYR A 166 -6.38 27.95 -2.06
C TYR A 166 -6.16 27.35 -0.67
N TRP A 167 -5.11 26.53 -0.49
CA TRP A 167 -4.85 25.88 0.79
C TRP A 167 -4.42 26.85 1.89
N LYS A 168 -3.63 27.88 1.55
CA LYS A 168 -3.29 28.96 2.49
C LYS A 168 -4.54 29.67 2.99
N GLN A 169 -5.45 30.04 2.10
CA GLN A 169 -6.71 30.70 2.47
C GLN A 169 -7.66 29.77 3.23
N SER A 170 -7.76 28.50 2.81
CA SER A 170 -8.68 27.52 3.42
C SER A 170 -8.28 27.12 4.84
N LEU A 171 -6.98 27.19 5.15
CA LEU A 171 -6.43 26.84 6.46
C LEU A 171 -6.03 28.07 7.29
N ASP A 172 -6.33 29.28 6.81
CA ASP A 172 -6.01 30.50 7.53
C ASP A 172 -6.74 30.54 8.88
N GLY A 173 -6.00 30.82 9.95
CA GLY A 173 -6.52 30.79 11.33
C GLY A 173 -6.70 29.40 11.96
N TYR A 174 -6.40 28.30 11.26
CA TYR A 174 -6.45 26.96 11.83
C TYR A 174 -5.12 26.59 12.51
N GLU A 175 -4.94 26.98 13.77
CA GLU A 175 -3.66 26.80 14.48
C GLU A 175 -3.67 25.64 15.49
N ASP A 176 -4.84 25.31 16.07
CA ASP A 176 -4.92 24.37 17.18
C ASP A 176 -5.18 22.93 16.74
N PRO A 177 -4.32 21.96 17.11
CA PRO A 177 -4.62 20.55 16.90
C PRO A 177 -5.90 20.15 17.64
N LEU A 178 -6.71 19.30 16.99
CA LEU A 178 -7.92 18.77 17.58
C LEU A 178 -7.60 17.95 18.85
N GLN A 179 -8.15 18.37 19.99
CA GLN A 179 -8.03 17.65 21.26
C GLN A 179 -9.14 16.59 21.34
N LEU A 180 -8.75 15.31 21.30
CA LEU A 180 -9.64 14.19 21.52
C LEU A 180 -9.63 13.76 23.00
N PRO A 181 -10.68 13.08 23.49
CA PRO A 181 -10.65 12.47 24.82
C PRO A 181 -9.68 11.27 24.80
N TYR A 182 -8.42 11.50 25.13
CA TYR A 182 -7.40 10.45 25.22
C TYR A 182 -7.48 9.73 26.57
N ASP A 183 -7.37 8.40 26.56
CA ASP A 183 -7.28 7.59 27.79
C ASP A 183 -5.94 7.75 28.51
N HIS A 184 -4.94 8.31 27.83
CA HIS A 184 -3.58 8.52 28.33
C HIS A 184 -3.10 9.94 28.03
N THR A 185 -2.17 10.43 28.85
CA THR A 185 -1.53 11.73 28.62
C THR A 185 -0.82 11.73 27.26
N LEU A 186 -1.15 12.71 26.42
CA LEU A 186 -0.43 12.96 25.17
C LEU A 186 1.07 13.16 25.47
N SER A 187 1.91 12.33 24.85
CA SER A 187 3.35 12.57 24.85
C SER A 187 3.66 13.80 24.01
N LEU A 188 4.26 14.82 24.63
CA LEU A 188 4.75 16.04 23.95
C LEU A 188 6.06 15.79 23.15
N SER A 189 6.48 14.53 23.02
CA SER A 189 7.61 14.18 22.17
C SER A 189 7.32 14.50 20.72
N THR A 190 8.28 15.13 20.04
CA THR A 190 8.24 15.33 18.58
C THR A 190 8.34 14.01 17.80
N VAL A 191 8.71 12.92 18.47
CA VAL A 191 8.79 11.57 17.90
C VAL A 191 7.47 10.84 18.15
N ARG A 192 6.69 10.63 17.09
CA ARG A 192 5.51 9.76 17.10
C ARG A 192 5.96 8.32 17.37
N SER A 193 5.25 7.62 18.26
CA SER A 193 5.58 6.22 18.60
C SER A 193 5.40 5.25 17.43
N GLY A 194 4.54 5.59 16.46
CA GLY A 194 4.15 4.69 15.36
C GLY A 194 3.25 3.52 15.80
N SER A 195 3.09 3.30 17.11
CA SER A 195 2.22 2.27 17.65
C SER A 195 0.75 2.63 17.45
N GLY A 196 -0.02 1.68 16.95
CA GLY A 196 -1.45 1.81 16.68
C GLY A 196 -2.15 0.46 16.80
N GLY A 197 -3.48 0.51 16.90
CA GLY A 197 -4.34 -0.66 16.85
C GLY A 197 -5.49 -0.40 15.90
N SER A 198 -6.13 -1.48 15.43
CA SER A 198 -7.29 -1.40 14.55
C SER A 198 -8.48 -2.12 15.17
N ILE A 199 -9.63 -1.46 15.20
CA ILE A 199 -10.92 -2.07 15.55
C ILE A 199 -11.74 -2.11 14.26
N ARG A 200 -12.16 -3.32 13.87
CA ARG A 200 -13.05 -3.53 12.74
C ARG A 200 -14.46 -3.77 13.27
N PHE A 201 -15.42 -3.05 12.71
CA PHE A 201 -16.85 -3.27 12.95
C PHE A 201 -17.57 -3.32 11.61
N GLU A 202 -18.76 -3.91 11.61
CA GLU A 202 -19.62 -4.03 10.44
C GLU A 202 -20.93 -3.30 10.72
N LEU A 203 -21.53 -2.74 9.66
CA LEU A 203 -22.83 -2.09 9.74
C LEU A 203 -23.90 -3.09 9.33
N ASP A 204 -24.97 -3.15 10.10
CA ASP A 204 -26.12 -3.98 9.76
C ASP A 204 -26.76 -3.52 8.46
N LYS A 205 -27.39 -4.47 7.76
CA LYS A 205 -27.91 -4.27 6.40
C LYS A 205 -28.93 -3.12 6.32
N ASP A 206 -29.79 -2.99 7.31
CA ASP A 206 -30.80 -1.93 7.43
C ASP A 206 -30.17 -0.54 7.56
N ILE A 207 -29.05 -0.42 8.27
CA ILE A 207 -28.27 0.83 8.36
C ILE A 207 -27.68 1.16 6.99
N VAL A 208 -27.07 0.17 6.32
CA VAL A 208 -26.49 0.37 4.98
C VAL A 208 -27.55 0.80 3.96
N GLU A 209 -28.70 0.14 3.93
CA GLU A 209 -29.83 0.50 3.06
C GLU A 209 -30.31 1.93 3.33
N SER A 210 -30.41 2.32 4.60
CA SER A 210 -30.81 3.67 5.00
C SER A 210 -29.81 4.73 4.51
N ILE A 211 -28.49 4.46 4.63
CA ILE A 211 -27.44 5.37 4.14
C ILE A 211 -27.51 5.51 2.62
N LEU A 212 -27.70 4.41 1.88
CA LEU A 212 -27.81 4.43 0.42
C LEU A 212 -29.06 5.20 -0.05
N ASN A 213 -30.17 5.10 0.67
CA ASN A 213 -31.37 5.88 0.39
C ASN A 213 -31.13 7.39 0.60
N ILE A 214 -30.46 7.78 1.69
CA ILE A 214 -30.09 9.18 1.93
C ILE A 214 -29.14 9.69 0.82
N SER A 215 -28.16 8.89 0.41
CA SER A 215 -27.23 9.22 -0.68
C SER A 215 -27.98 9.55 -1.96
N THR A 216 -28.97 8.72 -2.29
CA THR A 216 -29.81 8.90 -3.49
C THR A 216 -30.67 10.14 -3.40
N THR A 217 -31.33 10.38 -2.26
CA THR A 217 -32.26 11.52 -2.11
C THR A 217 -31.54 12.87 -1.99
N THR A 218 -30.32 12.89 -1.47
CA THR A 218 -29.52 14.12 -1.29
C THR A 218 -28.55 14.39 -2.45
N SER A 219 -28.46 13.48 -3.43
CA SER A 219 -27.44 13.51 -4.49
C SER A 219 -26.00 13.58 -3.95
N ALA A 220 -25.78 13.12 -2.72
CA ALA A 220 -24.47 13.05 -2.09
C ALA A 220 -23.86 11.66 -2.31
N THR A 221 -22.54 11.58 -2.45
CA THR A 221 -21.84 10.29 -2.52
C THR A 221 -21.81 9.60 -1.15
N LEU A 222 -21.65 8.28 -1.14
CA LEU A 222 -21.46 7.53 0.11
C LEU A 222 -20.29 8.08 0.94
N PHE A 223 -19.19 8.45 0.27
CA PHE A 223 -18.04 9.10 0.92
C PHE A 223 -18.44 10.39 1.63
N GLN A 224 -19.19 11.28 0.98
CA GLN A 224 -19.64 12.54 1.59
C GLN A 224 -20.50 12.28 2.83
N LEU A 225 -21.44 11.33 2.78
CA LEU A 225 -22.27 11.01 3.94
C LEU A 225 -21.48 10.44 5.11
N LEU A 226 -20.57 9.50 4.85
CA LEU A 226 -19.72 8.93 5.89
C LEU A 226 -18.77 9.97 6.49
N LEU A 227 -18.21 10.85 5.66
CA LEU A 227 -17.38 11.96 6.11
C LEU A 227 -18.19 12.95 6.96
N THR A 228 -19.43 13.30 6.57
CA THR A 228 -20.33 14.12 7.39
C THR A 228 -20.63 13.47 8.74
N ASN A 229 -20.92 12.16 8.76
CA ASN A 229 -21.13 11.42 10.00
C ASN A 229 -19.87 11.45 10.88
N TYR A 230 -18.68 11.35 10.30
CA TYR A 230 -17.42 11.48 11.02
C TYR A 230 -17.22 12.88 11.60
N TYR A 231 -17.51 13.95 10.84
CA TYR A 231 -17.52 15.32 11.37
C TYR A 231 -18.52 15.50 12.52
N LEU A 232 -19.73 14.94 12.41
CA LEU A 232 -20.72 14.98 13.48
C LEU A 232 -20.24 14.22 14.73
N PHE A 233 -19.59 13.08 14.55
CA PHE A 233 -18.97 12.34 15.65
C PHE A 233 -17.89 13.17 16.36
N LEU A 234 -16.96 13.77 15.61
CA LEU A 234 -15.93 14.65 16.16
C LEU A 234 -16.53 15.87 16.87
N PHE A 235 -17.56 16.49 16.30
CA PHE A 235 -18.31 17.57 16.94
C PHE A 235 -18.95 17.10 18.25
N LYS A 236 -19.56 15.90 18.29
CA LYS A 236 -20.17 15.38 19.51
C LYS A 236 -19.14 15.15 20.62
N LEU A 237 -17.93 14.70 20.27
CA LEU A 237 -16.83 14.49 21.21
C LEU A 237 -16.21 15.79 21.72
N THR A 238 -15.95 16.74 20.82
CA THR A 238 -15.09 17.91 21.11
C THR A 238 -15.86 19.22 21.27
N LYS A 239 -17.11 19.26 20.80
CA LYS A 239 -17.93 20.47 20.63
C LYS A 239 -17.32 21.54 19.71
N ARG A 240 -16.23 21.24 19.01
CA ARG A 240 -15.65 22.13 17.99
C ARG A 240 -16.46 22.07 16.70
N THR A 241 -16.80 23.24 16.19
CA THR A 241 -17.53 23.41 14.93
C THR A 241 -16.60 23.59 13.73
N ASP A 242 -15.35 23.98 13.98
CA ASP A 242 -14.31 24.08 12.97
C ASP A 242 -13.33 22.90 13.12
N LEU A 243 -13.31 22.05 12.09
CA LEU A 243 -12.68 20.73 12.12
C LEU A 243 -11.95 20.51 10.79
N CYS A 244 -10.67 20.14 10.88
CA CYS A 244 -9.86 19.75 9.73
C CYS A 244 -9.68 18.22 9.74
N VAL A 245 -10.20 17.53 8.73
CA VAL A 245 -10.03 16.09 8.54
C VAL A 245 -9.29 15.84 7.24
N GLY A 246 -8.12 15.20 7.34
CA GLY A 246 -7.36 14.75 6.17
C GLY A 246 -8.10 13.63 5.45
N SER A 247 -8.08 13.65 4.12
CA SER A 247 -8.71 12.61 3.30
C SER A 247 -7.80 12.21 2.16
N VAL A 248 -7.80 10.92 1.87
CA VAL A 248 -6.88 10.33 0.92
C VAL A 248 -7.50 10.33 -0.47
N ASN A 249 -6.78 10.83 -1.47
CA ASN A 249 -7.18 10.76 -2.87
C ASN A 249 -6.12 10.00 -3.69
N ALA A 250 -6.56 9.03 -4.49
CA ALA A 250 -5.70 8.23 -5.36
C ALA A 250 -4.97 9.05 -6.43
N ASN A 251 -5.49 10.23 -6.81
CA ASN A 251 -4.91 11.14 -7.80
C ASN A 251 -4.69 10.53 -9.20
N ARG A 252 -5.53 9.57 -9.60
CA ARG A 252 -5.48 8.87 -10.90
C ARG A 252 -6.62 9.32 -11.81
N PHE A 253 -6.69 10.62 -12.07
CA PHE A 253 -7.78 11.22 -12.84
C PHE A 253 -7.69 10.95 -14.35
N ARG A 254 -6.51 10.58 -14.85
CA ARG A 254 -6.28 10.25 -16.26
C ARG A 254 -6.21 8.74 -16.45
N SER A 255 -6.74 8.25 -17.56
CA SER A 255 -6.80 6.81 -17.85
C SER A 255 -5.42 6.17 -17.89
N GLU A 256 -4.40 6.88 -18.37
CA GLU A 256 -3.03 6.38 -18.47
C GLU A 256 -2.38 6.15 -17.08
N LEU A 257 -2.89 6.83 -16.03
CA LEU A 257 -2.44 6.64 -14.66
C LEU A 257 -3.11 5.46 -13.96
N GLN A 258 -4.17 4.88 -14.53
CA GLN A 258 -4.89 3.78 -13.89
C GLN A 258 -4.04 2.49 -13.87
N SER A 259 -3.17 2.29 -14.87
CA SER A 259 -2.27 1.13 -14.95
C SER A 259 -0.88 1.37 -14.34
N LEU A 260 -0.68 2.50 -13.65
CA LEU A 260 0.62 2.85 -13.09
C LEU A 260 0.86 2.12 -11.76
N VAL A 261 1.96 1.39 -11.60
CA VAL A 261 2.41 0.96 -10.27
C VAL A 261 3.26 2.08 -9.66
N GLY A 262 2.97 2.47 -8.43
CA GLY A 262 3.64 3.56 -7.74
C GLY A 262 2.71 4.31 -6.80
N THR A 263 3.28 5.13 -5.91
CA THR A 263 2.50 5.92 -4.94
C THR A 263 2.06 7.23 -5.56
N THR A 264 0.79 7.31 -5.96
CA THR A 264 0.17 8.54 -6.47
C THR A 264 -0.79 9.16 -5.46
N THR A 265 -0.99 8.50 -4.33
CA THR A 265 -1.95 8.90 -3.31
C THR A 265 -1.47 10.12 -2.50
N PHE A 266 -2.36 11.10 -2.28
CA PHE A 266 -2.14 12.29 -1.44
C PHE A 266 -3.18 12.41 -0.33
N ILE A 267 -2.84 13.10 0.77
CA ILE A 267 -3.70 13.47 1.91
C ILE A 267 -4.03 14.96 1.82
#